data_AF-A0A0S8BGA2-F1
#
_entry.id   AF-A0A0S8BGA2-F1
#
_cell.length_a   1.000
_cell.length_b   1.000
_cell.length_c   1.000
_cell.angle_alpha   90.00
_cell.angle_beta   90.00
_cell.angle_gamma   90.00
#
_symmetry.space_group_name_H-M   'P 1'
#
loop_
_entity.id
_entity.type
_entity.pdbx_description
1 polymer ?
#
loop_
_entity_poly.entity_id
_entity_poly.type
_entity_poly.pdbx_seq_one_letter_code
_entity_poly.pdbx_strand_id
1 'polypeptide(L)'
;MRRQTLTIFLVFAAIHSALFLLLPLSFAEFNDRVNWFAINAIPWWPLYKFGLPVTRHGWLMTPNTLGWIWCGVVWAAFYYGLARIAGKYLSNYRAKQTYL
;
A
#
# COMPACT_ATOMS: atom_id res chain seq x y z
N MET A 1 -14.02 9.31 -15.56
CA MET A 1 -13.86 8.46 -14.36
C MET A 1 -12.77 7.40 -14.47
N ARG A 2 -12.87 6.37 -15.35
CA ARG A 2 -11.92 5.24 -15.39
C ARG A 2 -10.44 5.64 -15.56
N ARG A 3 -10.14 6.61 -16.44
CA ARG A 3 -8.76 7.13 -16.62
C ARG A 3 -8.22 7.84 -15.36
N GLN A 4 -9.02 8.69 -14.72
CA GLN A 4 -8.59 9.43 -13.52
C GLN A 4 -8.32 8.51 -12.33
N THR A 5 -9.19 7.52 -12.09
CA THR A 5 -8.96 6.50 -11.06
C THR A 5 -7.66 5.74 -11.32
N LEU A 6 -7.40 5.35 -12.56
CA LEU A 6 -6.15 4.67 -12.91
C LEU A 6 -4.93 5.56 -12.66
N THR A 7 -4.97 6.84 -13.05
CA THR A 7 -3.88 7.78 -12.79
C THR A 7 -3.61 7.94 -11.30
N ILE A 8 -4.64 8.15 -10.48
CA ILE A 8 -4.49 8.32 -9.03
C ILE A 8 -3.93 7.04 -8.39
N PHE A 9 -4.42 5.88 -8.82
CA PHE A 9 -3.88 4.58 -8.39
C PHE A 9 -2.38 4.45 -8.70
N LEU A 10 -1.99 4.75 -9.94
CA LEU A 10 -0.59 4.67 -10.38
C LEU A 10 0.30 5.63 -9.58
N VAL A 11 -0.18 6.84 -9.28
CA VAL A 11 0.56 7.81 -8.45
C VAL A 11 0.78 7.26 -7.04
N PHE A 12 -0.27 6.72 -6.40
CA PHE A 12 -0.11 6.12 -5.07
C PHE A 12 0.82 4.91 -5.08
N ALA A 13 0.69 4.02 -6.07
CA ALA A 13 1.56 2.85 -6.22
C ALA A 13 3.03 3.27 -6.43
N ALA A 14 3.28 4.30 -7.25
CA ALA A 14 4.61 4.82 -7.51
C ALA A 14 5.23 5.46 -6.25
N ILE A 15 4.47 6.32 -5.55
CA ILE A 15 4.94 6.95 -4.30
C ILE A 15 5.25 5.88 -3.25
N HIS A 16 4.35 4.91 -3.05
CA HIS A 16 4.59 3.85 -2.07
C HIS A 16 5.80 3.00 -2.46
N SER A 17 5.98 2.66 -3.74
CA SER A 17 7.14 1.90 -4.20
C SER A 17 8.45 2.69 -4.02
N ALA A 18 8.45 4.00 -4.31
CA ALA A 18 9.61 4.86 -4.11
C ALA A 18 9.95 4.96 -2.62
N LEU A 19 8.96 5.21 -1.76
CA LEU A 19 9.14 5.18 -0.31
C LEU A 19 9.64 3.81 0.16
N PHE A 20 9.13 2.73 -0.41
CA PHE A 20 9.53 1.37 -0.08
C PHE A 20 11.01 1.10 -0.38
N LEU A 21 11.51 1.61 -1.50
CA LEU A 21 12.91 1.42 -1.90
C LEU A 21 13.86 2.38 -1.18
N LEU A 22 13.42 3.61 -0.89
CA LEU A 22 14.31 4.69 -0.43
C LEU A 22 14.35 4.83 1.09
N LEU A 23 13.24 4.63 1.82
CA LEU A 23 13.22 4.79 3.28
C LEU A 23 14.21 3.86 4.01
N PRO A 24 14.40 2.58 3.62
CA PRO A 24 15.40 1.73 4.24
C PRO A 24 16.82 2.31 4.21
N LEU A 25 17.14 3.12 3.20
CA LEU A 25 18.45 3.78 3.08
C LEU A 25 18.60 4.98 4.04
N SER A 26 17.47 5.57 4.45
CA SER A 26 17.45 6.68 5.40
C SER A 26 17.49 6.26 6.87
N PHE A 27 17.26 4.97 7.18
CA PHE A 27 17.34 4.46 8.55
C PHE A 27 18.76 4.01 8.90
N ALA A 28 19.31 4.60 9.97
CA ALA A 28 20.65 4.29 10.47
C ALA A 28 20.71 2.91 11.16
N GLU A 29 19.66 2.52 11.88
CA GLU A 29 19.64 1.25 12.62
C GLU A 29 18.93 0.11 11.89
N PHE A 30 19.48 -1.09 12.02
CA PHE A 30 18.90 -2.32 11.46
C PHE A 30 17.50 -2.60 12.01
N ASN A 31 17.27 -2.35 13.31
CA ASN A 31 15.97 -2.56 13.95
C ASN A 31 14.87 -1.63 13.39
N ASP A 32 15.22 -0.40 13.01
CA ASP A 32 14.27 0.54 12.41
C ASP A 32 13.86 0.11 11.00
N ARG A 33 14.79 -0.45 10.23
CA ARG A 33 14.48 -1.06 8.92
C ARG A 33 13.52 -2.23 9.06
N VAL A 34 13.71 -3.08 10.06
CA VAL A 34 12.83 -4.23 10.37
C VAL A 34 11.45 -3.77 10.87
N ASN A 35 11.39 -2.76 11.74
CA ASN A 35 10.13 -2.20 12.22
C ASN A 35 9.37 -1.45 11.11
N TRP A 36 10.06 -0.76 10.21
CA TRP A 36 9.47 -0.13 9.04
C TRP A 36 8.89 -1.18 8.07
N PHE A 37 9.59 -2.29 7.87
CA PHE A 37 9.04 -3.46 7.17
C PHE A 37 7.78 -4.01 7.86
N ALA A 38 7.74 -3.95 9.20
CA ALA A 38 6.57 -4.32 9.99
C ALA A 38 5.45 -3.26 9.99
N ILE A 39 5.69 -1.98 9.65
CA ILE A 39 4.62 -0.98 9.45
C ILE A 39 3.91 -1.20 8.10
N ASN A 40 4.64 -1.73 7.12
CA ASN A 40 4.03 -2.38 5.95
C ASN A 40 3.28 -3.68 6.31
N ALA A 41 3.06 -3.98 7.61
CA ALA A 41 2.31 -5.15 8.06
C ALA A 41 0.77 -4.97 8.11
N ILE A 42 0.18 -3.84 7.73
CA ILE A 42 -1.29 -3.72 7.64
C ILE A 42 -1.93 -4.85 6.79
N PRO A 43 -1.37 -5.21 5.62
CA PRO A 43 -1.79 -6.37 4.83
C PRO A 43 -1.84 -7.72 5.56
N TRP A 44 -1.13 -7.83 6.68
CA TRP A 44 -0.81 -9.10 7.30
C TRP A 44 -1.77 -9.46 8.43
N TRP A 45 -2.56 -8.49 8.91
CA TRP A 45 -3.59 -8.70 9.93
C TRP A 45 -4.65 -9.74 9.52
N PRO A 46 -5.18 -9.76 8.28
CA PRO A 46 -6.09 -10.83 7.84
C PRO A 46 -5.42 -12.20 7.86
N LEU A 47 -4.17 -12.29 7.40
CA LEU A 47 -3.42 -13.56 7.39
C LEU A 47 -3.21 -14.11 8.81
N TYR A 48 -2.90 -13.24 9.78
CA TYR A 48 -2.85 -13.58 11.19
C TYR A 48 -4.19 -14.14 11.70
N LYS A 49 -5.33 -13.55 11.30
CA LYS A 49 -6.67 -14.04 11.65
C LYS A 49 -6.98 -15.42 11.07
N PHE A 50 -6.37 -15.80 9.95
CA PHE A 50 -6.46 -17.14 9.37
C PHE A 50 -5.46 -18.14 9.96
N GLY A 51 -4.74 -17.78 11.03
CA GLY A 51 -3.78 -18.67 11.69
C GLY A 51 -2.49 -18.88 10.89
N LEU A 52 -2.22 -18.03 9.89
CA LEU A 52 -0.96 -18.11 9.14
C LEU A 52 0.19 -17.54 10.01
N PRO A 53 1.42 -18.06 9.85
CA PRO A 53 2.56 -17.73 10.71
C PRO A 53 3.14 -16.36 10.36
N VAL A 54 2.43 -15.31 10.75
CA VAL A 54 2.75 -13.92 10.45
C VAL A 54 3.33 -13.22 11.68
N THR A 55 4.52 -13.63 12.08
CA THR A 55 5.21 -13.12 13.27
C THR A 55 6.62 -12.62 12.91
N ARG A 56 7.30 -11.94 13.84
CA ARG A 56 8.73 -11.59 13.75
C ARG A 56 9.66 -12.82 13.62
N HIS A 57 9.15 -14.04 13.80
CA HIS A 57 9.88 -15.28 13.57
C HIS A 57 9.24 -16.13 12.44
N GLY A 58 8.23 -15.58 11.76
CA GLY A 58 7.50 -16.21 10.66
C GLY A 58 7.73 -15.49 9.34
N TRP A 59 6.70 -15.45 8.50
CA TRP A 59 6.72 -14.95 7.11
C TRP A 59 7.30 -13.53 6.88
N LEU A 60 7.52 -12.75 7.95
CA LEU A 60 8.14 -11.43 7.92
C LEU A 60 9.69 -11.46 7.89
N MET A 61 10.34 -12.55 8.29
CA MET A 61 11.79 -12.58 8.57
C MET A 61 12.60 -13.62 7.78
N THR A 62 12.01 -14.26 6.79
CA THR A 62 12.72 -15.10 5.79
C THR A 62 12.34 -14.63 4.38
N PRO A 63 13.09 -14.98 3.32
CA PRO A 63 12.66 -14.69 1.95
C PRO A 63 11.38 -15.48 1.64
N ASN A 64 10.23 -14.90 1.97
CA ASN A 64 8.92 -15.47 1.76
C ASN A 64 8.19 -14.72 0.64
N THR A 65 8.40 -15.19 -0.58
CA THR A 65 7.79 -14.65 -1.79
C THR A 65 6.27 -14.56 -1.68
N LEU A 66 5.59 -15.52 -1.05
CA LEU A 66 4.12 -15.51 -0.91
C LEU A 66 3.63 -14.37 -0.01
N GLY A 67 4.34 -14.10 1.08
CA GLY A 67 4.04 -12.98 1.97
C GLY A 67 4.23 -11.63 1.29
N TRP A 68 5.29 -11.48 0.50
CA TRP A 68 5.54 -10.27 -0.30
C TRP A 68 4.47 -10.05 -1.37
N ILE A 69 4.06 -11.11 -2.08
CA ILE A 69 2.97 -11.05 -3.06
C ILE A 69 1.68 -10.61 -2.38
N TRP A 70 1.32 -11.21 -1.24
CA TRP A 70 0.13 -10.82 -0.49
C TRP A 70 0.17 -9.36 -0.04
N CYS A 71 1.31 -8.91 0.48
CA CYS A 71 1.53 -7.51 0.85
C CYS A 71 1.25 -6.58 -0.34
N GLY A 72 1.80 -6.90 -1.51
CA GLY A 72 1.54 -6.17 -2.75
C GLY A 72 0.06 -6.16 -3.15
N VAL A 73 -0.63 -7.30 -3.04
CA VAL A 73 -2.06 -7.42 -3.36
C VAL A 73 -2.92 -6.51 -2.48
N VAL A 74 -2.70 -6.52 -1.16
CA VAL A 74 -3.53 -5.71 -0.25
C VAL A 74 -3.28 -4.22 -0.46
N TRP A 75 -2.02 -3.80 -0.63
CA TRP A 75 -1.72 -2.40 -0.93
C TRP A 75 -2.31 -1.96 -2.27
N ALA A 76 -2.22 -2.80 -3.31
CA ALA A 76 -2.84 -2.52 -4.60
C ALA A 76 -4.37 -2.37 -4.46
N ALA A 77 -5.03 -3.25 -3.72
CA ALA A 77 -6.47 -3.17 -3.45
C ALA A 77 -6.83 -1.88 -2.68
N PHE A 78 -6.05 -1.53 -1.66
CA PHE A 78 -6.23 -0.31 -0.88
C PHE A 78 -6.09 0.95 -1.74
N TYR A 79 -5.02 1.07 -2.54
CA TYR A 79 -4.82 2.21 -3.44
C TYR A 79 -5.88 2.32 -4.50
N TYR A 80 -6.34 1.20 -5.05
CA TYR A 80 -7.41 1.22 -6.02
C TYR A 80 -8.72 1.72 -5.39
N GLY A 81 -9.02 1.29 -4.16
CA GLY A 81 -10.14 1.79 -3.36
C GLY A 81 -10.07 3.31 -3.15
N LEU A 82 -8.94 3.81 -2.65
CA LEU A 82 -8.72 5.24 -2.46
C LEU A 82 -8.84 6.03 -3.78
N ALA A 83 -8.23 5.52 -4.86
CA ALA A 83 -8.26 6.16 -6.16
C ALA A 83 -9.69 6.23 -6.74
N ARG A 84 -10.53 5.23 -6.46
CA ARG A 84 -11.94 5.25 -6.87
C ARG A 84 -12.71 6.33 -6.10
N ILE A 85 -12.51 6.40 -4.79
CA ILE A 85 -13.16 7.41 -3.93
C ILE A 85 -12.73 8.81 -4.37
N ALA A 86 -11.43 9.08 -4.44
CA ALA A 86 -10.87 10.36 -4.87
C ALA A 86 -11.34 10.75 -6.29
N GLY A 87 -11.31 9.81 -7.24
CA GLY A 87 -11.80 10.02 -8.60
C GLY A 87 -13.27 10.41 -8.67
N LYS A 88 -14.12 9.81 -7.81
CA LYS A 88 -15.54 10.18 -7.69
C LYS A 88 -15.71 11.60 -7.14
N TYR A 89 -15.00 11.94 -6.06
CA TYR A 89 -15.05 13.29 -5.48
C TYR A 89 -14.60 14.38 -6.46
N LEU A 90 -13.49 14.16 -7.17
CA LEU A 90 -12.97 15.10 -8.16
C LEU A 90 -13.91 15.29 -9.36
N SER A 91 -14.56 14.21 -9.81
CA SER A 91 -15.54 14.29 -10.90
C SER A 91 -16.75 15.15 -10.49
N ASN A 92 -17.26 14.92 -9.28
CA ASN A 92 -18.39 15.68 -8.74
C ASN A 92 -18.05 17.16 -8.52
N TYR A 93 -16.82 17.45 -8.10
CA TYR A 93 -16.35 18.83 -7.92
C TYR A 93 -16.26 19.58 -9.25
N ARG A 94 -15.67 18.97 -10.30
CA ARG A 94 -15.60 19.57 -11.64
C ARG A 94 -16.98 19.84 -12.23
N ALA A 95 -17.91 18.89 -12.09
CA ALA A 95 -19.28 19.07 -12.56
C ALA A 95 -19.93 20.32 -11.93
N LYS A 96 -19.79 20.51 -10.61
CA LYS A 96 -20.30 21.70 -9.92
C LYS A 96 -19.69 23.03 -10.39
N GLN A 97 -18.43 23.03 -10.82
CA GLN A 97 -17.78 24.24 -11.35
C GLN A 97 -18.20 24.59 -12.78
N THR A 98 -18.77 23.65 -13.54
CA THR A 98 -19.19 23.91 -14.94
C THR A 98 -20.59 24.55 -15.03
N TYR A 99 -21.36 24.51 -13.93
CA TYR A 99 -22.71 25.10 -13.84
C TYR A 99 -22.73 26.43 -13.06
N LEU A 100 -21.56 27.01 -12.80
CA LEU A 100 -21.35 28.36 -12.26
C LEU A 100 -20.69 29.21 -13.33
#